data_AF-A0A1V6QA56-F1
#
_entry.id   AF-A0A1V6QA56-F1
#
_cell.length_a   1.000
_cell.length_b   1.000
_cell.length_c   1.000
_cell.angle_alpha   90.00
_cell.angle_beta   90.00
_cell.angle_gamma   90.00
#
_symmetry.space_group_name_H-M   'P 1'
#
loop_
_entity.id
_entity.type
_entity.pdbx_description
1 polymer ?
#
loop_
_entity_poly.entity_id
_entity_poly.type
_entity_poly.pdbx_seq_one_letter_code
_entity_poly.pdbx_strand_id
1 'polypeptide(L)'
;MAAVVIDNRNSETYSDVIIANKAPDNATNVGQLALNPGWIFWSTGLLTALFTCLLVQNALAIDVNPDDESSLKDAAKTVASAMIDFYNDRDSKDIPGKMDGTWWEGGSMFMTLIQYWYLTGDSQFNDAIQEGMYWQKGEDDFFPSNYSQYLGNDDQVFWGLAAITAAEVNFPERENEPSWVSLAEGVFNGQIPRWDMSSCSGGLRWQIWPYQNGYGLKNAISNGGLFQLSARLALYTKNSTYAEWAEKIWDWSASTPLLRKTWVIADTTSTAANCKDHGDHQWTYNYATYISGAGYMYNYTNGTESKWLEGVTGLMKTSDQFFPDSGSNQVISDITCEPINKCDRNQKTFKAYFTSWLGFMSQIVPANTTAEMMAKFKSSAVAAGQQCSGGSDGKHCGIRWTKKAEWDGTLGLEQQMSVLGVLNAVMVPFKAEGPYNTDNGGTSQSNPHGGTNTKDSLGPEPIETGDKVGAGILTAVFVIVWVGAVSWMVKGQ
;
A
#
# COMPACT_ATOMS: atom_id res chain seq x y z
N MET A 1 23.17 10.37 2.84
CA MET A 1 23.57 10.60 4.25
C MET A 1 23.18 12.01 4.63
N ALA A 2 22.62 12.15 5.85
CA ALA A 2 22.10 13.35 6.52
C ALA A 2 20.81 13.95 5.92
N ALA A 3 19.83 14.44 6.69
CA ALA A 3 19.45 14.33 8.10
C ALA A 3 18.11 15.07 8.19
N VAL A 4 17.07 14.48 8.78
CA VAL A 4 15.86 15.23 9.13
C VAL A 4 16.00 15.67 10.58
N VAL A 5 15.94 16.98 10.78
CA VAL A 5 16.04 17.68 12.06
C VAL A 5 14.81 17.34 12.92
N ILE A 6 15.06 16.81 14.12
CA ILE A 6 14.06 16.60 15.18
C ILE A 6 14.20 17.78 16.14
N ASP A 7 13.11 18.56 16.30
CA ASP A 7 12.96 19.50 17.40
C ASP A 7 12.58 18.73 18.67
N ASN A 8 13.24 19.08 19.78
CA ASN A 8 13.36 18.27 20.98
C ASN A 8 13.18 19.19 22.21
N ARG A 9 11.97 19.25 22.77
CA ARG A 9 11.61 19.80 24.09
C ARG A 9 10.28 19.15 24.50
N ASN A 10 10.05 18.53 25.67
CA ASN A 10 10.63 18.67 26.99
C ASN A 10 10.65 17.32 27.72
N SER A 11 11.65 17.21 28.58
CA SER A 11 11.83 16.27 29.69
C SER A 11 10.71 16.37 30.72
N GLU A 12 10.41 15.27 31.40
CA GLU A 12 10.60 15.19 32.85
C GLU A 12 10.62 13.73 33.35
N THR A 13 11.65 13.48 34.15
CA THR A 13 12.10 12.25 34.78
C THR A 13 11.44 12.05 36.14
N TYR A 14 11.19 10.81 36.57
CA TYR A 14 11.25 10.46 38.00
C TYR A 14 11.99 9.14 38.21
N SER A 15 12.95 9.20 39.12
CA SER A 15 13.93 8.16 39.47
C SER A 15 13.49 7.38 40.71
N ASP A 16 13.89 6.11 40.74
CA ASP A 16 13.89 5.24 41.91
C ASP A 16 14.78 5.77 43.06
N VAL A 17 14.32 5.59 44.30
CA VAL A 17 15.16 5.65 45.50
C VAL A 17 14.81 4.49 46.43
N ILE A 18 15.78 3.58 46.60
CA ILE A 18 15.83 2.57 47.68
C ILE A 18 16.83 3.08 48.72
N ILE A 19 16.41 3.24 49.98
CA ILE A 19 17.32 3.20 51.15
C ILE A 19 16.63 2.48 52.31
N ALA A 20 17.31 1.45 52.83
CA ALA A 20 17.00 0.76 54.08
C ALA A 20 17.68 1.45 55.28
N ASN A 21 17.07 1.43 56.47
CA ASN A 21 17.76 1.30 57.77
C ASN A 21 16.79 1.04 58.95
N LYS A 22 17.37 0.62 60.08
CA LYS A 22 16.88 -0.35 61.08
C LYS A 22 16.75 0.25 62.50
N ALA A 23 15.64 -0.08 63.22
CA ALA A 23 15.40 -0.21 64.70
C ALA A 23 15.70 0.98 65.66
N PRO A 24 15.20 1.05 66.94
CA PRO A 24 14.62 -0.02 67.81
C PRO A 24 13.39 0.31 68.72
N ASP A 25 12.85 -0.78 69.31
CA ASP A 25 12.07 -1.04 70.55
C ASP A 25 11.48 0.11 71.42
N ASN A 26 10.19 -0.02 71.82
CA ASN A 26 9.80 -0.39 73.21
C ASN A 26 8.29 -0.63 73.42
N ALA A 27 7.98 -1.42 74.45
CA ALA A 27 6.72 -2.10 74.78
C ALA A 27 5.60 -1.25 75.42
N THR A 28 4.35 -1.74 75.38
CA THR A 28 3.52 -2.07 76.58
C THR A 28 2.19 -2.77 76.24
N ASN A 29 1.84 -3.75 77.07
CA ASN A 29 0.62 -4.58 77.11
C ASN A 29 -0.61 -3.81 77.61
N VAL A 30 -1.80 -4.08 77.05
CA VAL A 30 -3.04 -4.43 77.80
C VAL A 30 -3.93 -5.32 76.91
N GLY A 31 -4.36 -6.47 77.42
CA GLY A 31 -5.12 -7.49 76.67
C GLY A 31 -6.64 -7.33 76.73
N GLN A 32 -7.35 -7.99 75.81
CA GLN A 32 -8.37 -9.01 76.11
C GLN A 32 -9.13 -9.48 74.85
N LEU A 33 -9.57 -10.74 74.94
CA LEU A 33 -10.69 -11.39 74.25
C LEU A 33 -10.45 -11.96 72.85
N ALA A 34 -10.26 -13.28 72.88
CA ALA A 34 -10.28 -14.21 71.77
C ALA A 34 -11.60 -14.16 70.99
N LEU A 35 -11.49 -14.03 69.67
CA LEU A 35 -12.33 -14.74 68.70
C LEU A 35 -11.43 -15.12 67.52
N ASN A 36 -11.50 -16.39 67.13
CA ASN A 36 -10.73 -17.00 66.05
C ASN A 36 -11.54 -16.92 64.74
N PRO A 37 -11.09 -16.20 63.69
CA PRO A 37 -11.69 -16.31 62.36
C PRO A 37 -10.67 -16.85 61.35
N GLY A 38 -9.98 -17.95 61.70
CA GLY A 38 -9.01 -18.61 60.80
C GLY A 38 -9.62 -19.37 59.61
N TRP A 39 -10.94 -19.28 59.36
CA TRP A 39 -11.63 -20.17 58.41
C TRP A 39 -12.48 -19.46 57.33
N ILE A 40 -12.46 -18.11 57.27
CA ILE A 40 -13.27 -17.35 56.29
C ILE A 40 -12.43 -16.60 55.25
N PHE A 41 -11.12 -16.44 55.46
CA PHE A 41 -10.26 -15.68 54.54
C PHE A 41 -9.57 -16.52 53.44
N TRP A 42 -9.73 -17.84 53.44
CA TRP A 42 -9.10 -18.71 52.44
C TRP A 42 -10.05 -19.11 51.29
N SER A 43 -11.36 -18.92 51.46
CA SER A 43 -12.36 -19.26 50.43
C SER A 43 -12.66 -18.12 49.46
N THR A 44 -12.50 -16.86 49.87
CA THR A 44 -12.75 -15.69 49.01
C THR A 44 -11.59 -15.38 48.07
N GLY A 45 -10.33 -15.53 48.54
CA GLY A 45 -9.13 -15.29 47.72
C GLY A 45 -8.96 -16.28 46.56
N LEU A 46 -9.31 -17.55 46.77
CA LEU A 46 -9.27 -18.60 45.74
C LEU A 46 -10.37 -18.42 44.68
N LEU A 47 -11.56 -17.95 45.07
CA LEU A 47 -12.65 -17.64 44.15
C LEU A 47 -12.36 -16.39 43.30
N THR A 48 -11.73 -15.35 43.86
CA THR A 48 -11.28 -14.19 43.08
C THR A 48 -10.13 -14.54 42.13
N ALA A 49 -9.18 -15.40 42.53
CA ALA A 49 -8.09 -15.83 41.65
C ALA A 49 -8.58 -16.72 40.48
N LEU A 50 -9.58 -17.58 40.73
CA LEU A 50 -10.23 -18.40 39.70
C LEU A 50 -11.12 -17.57 38.76
N PHE A 51 -11.77 -16.49 39.23
CA PHE A 51 -12.53 -15.58 38.37
C PHE A 51 -11.64 -14.63 37.56
N THR A 52 -10.48 -14.19 38.07
CA THR A 52 -9.52 -13.41 37.26
C THR A 52 -8.84 -14.23 36.16
N CYS A 53 -8.67 -15.55 36.34
CA CYS A 53 -8.18 -16.43 35.27
C CYS A 53 -9.23 -16.75 34.20
N LEU A 54 -10.52 -16.53 34.46
CA LEU A 54 -11.62 -16.70 33.49
C LEU A 54 -11.92 -15.44 32.67
N LEU A 55 -11.30 -14.29 33.00
CA LEU A 55 -11.42 -13.03 32.25
C LEU A 55 -10.20 -12.73 31.38
N VAL A 56 -9.17 -13.58 31.41
CA VAL A 56 -8.23 -13.63 30.29
C VAL A 56 -8.95 -14.40 29.19
N GLN A 57 -9.68 -13.67 28.34
CA GLN A 57 -9.91 -14.17 26.99
C GLN A 57 -8.51 -14.41 26.42
N ASN A 58 -8.06 -15.67 26.42
CA ASN A 58 -6.96 -16.06 25.55
C ASN A 58 -7.49 -15.79 24.15
N ALA A 59 -7.20 -14.61 23.62
CA ALA A 59 -7.47 -14.32 22.23
C ALA A 59 -6.59 -15.26 21.43
N LEU A 60 -7.18 -16.37 21.00
CA LEU A 60 -6.52 -17.30 20.12
C LEU A 60 -6.31 -16.56 18.80
N ALA A 61 -5.10 -16.65 18.26
CA ALA A 61 -4.80 -16.13 16.93
C ALA A 61 -5.78 -16.69 15.89
N ILE A 62 -5.94 -16.01 14.77
CA ILE A 62 -6.76 -16.51 13.66
C ILE A 62 -6.15 -17.82 13.14
N ASP A 63 -6.87 -18.92 13.29
CA ASP A 63 -6.49 -20.20 12.69
C ASP A 63 -6.91 -20.24 11.23
N VAL A 64 -5.96 -20.55 10.35
CA VAL A 64 -6.15 -20.53 8.90
C VAL A 64 -5.86 -21.92 8.36
N ASN A 65 -6.89 -22.54 7.80
CA ASN A 65 -6.73 -23.71 6.94
C ASN A 65 -6.70 -23.24 5.47
N PRO A 66 -5.54 -23.28 4.79
CA PRO A 66 -5.38 -22.73 3.44
C PRO A 66 -6.03 -23.59 2.35
N ASP A 67 -6.56 -24.76 2.70
CA ASP A 67 -7.29 -25.67 1.81
C ASP A 67 -8.81 -25.64 2.05
N ASP A 68 -9.30 -24.79 2.96
CA ASP A 68 -10.72 -24.64 3.29
C ASP A 68 -11.19 -23.21 3.01
N GLU A 69 -12.06 -23.07 2.00
CA GLU A 69 -12.64 -21.79 1.59
C GLU A 69 -13.37 -21.07 2.74
N SER A 70 -14.07 -21.80 3.62
CA SER A 70 -14.78 -21.21 4.75
C SER A 70 -13.80 -20.63 5.77
N SER A 71 -12.74 -21.38 6.11
CA SER A 71 -11.70 -20.91 7.01
C SER A 71 -11.04 -19.63 6.49
N LEU A 72 -10.73 -19.57 5.19
CA LEU A 72 -10.18 -18.37 4.58
C LEU A 72 -11.14 -17.19 4.59
N LYS A 73 -12.44 -17.40 4.30
CA LYS A 73 -13.46 -16.34 4.34
C LYS A 73 -13.64 -15.78 5.75
N ASP A 74 -13.67 -16.64 6.77
CA ASP A 74 -13.83 -16.23 8.17
C ASP A 74 -12.61 -15.43 8.65
N ALA A 75 -11.40 -15.88 8.31
CA ALA A 75 -10.16 -15.16 8.57
C ALA A 75 -10.16 -13.79 7.87
N ALA A 76 -10.46 -13.78 6.56
CA ALA A 76 -10.47 -12.56 5.77
C ALA A 76 -11.51 -11.55 6.27
N LYS A 77 -12.70 -12.00 6.68
CA LYS A 77 -13.74 -11.15 7.26
C LYS A 77 -13.28 -10.48 8.55
N THR A 78 -12.60 -11.23 9.42
CA THR A 78 -12.06 -10.70 10.69
C THR A 78 -11.02 -9.61 10.41
N VAL A 79 -10.06 -9.88 9.52
CA VAL A 79 -8.99 -8.95 9.16
C VAL A 79 -9.52 -7.71 8.42
N ALA A 80 -10.45 -7.89 7.48
CA ALA A 80 -11.07 -6.79 6.74
C ALA A 80 -11.87 -5.86 7.65
N SER A 81 -12.59 -6.42 8.64
CA SER A 81 -13.31 -5.62 9.64
C SER A 81 -12.35 -4.78 10.48
N ALA A 82 -11.27 -5.39 11.00
CA ALA A 82 -10.26 -4.67 11.75
C ALA A 82 -9.55 -3.59 10.91
N MET A 83 -9.35 -3.82 9.61
CA MET A 83 -8.81 -2.83 8.69
C MET A 83 -9.75 -1.63 8.51
N ILE A 84 -11.06 -1.88 8.39
CA ILE A 84 -12.09 -0.85 8.26
C ILE A 84 -12.25 -0.02 9.55
N ASP A 85 -12.00 -0.61 10.71
CA ASP A 85 -11.99 0.15 11.98
C ASP A 85 -10.92 1.26 11.94
N PHE A 86 -9.70 0.97 11.47
CA PHE A 86 -8.67 2.01 11.26
C PHE A 86 -9.10 3.07 10.25
N TYR A 87 -9.78 2.68 9.18
CA TYR A 87 -10.30 3.63 8.21
C TYR A 87 -11.34 4.54 8.89
N ASN A 88 -12.29 4.01 9.65
CA ASN A 88 -13.34 4.81 10.29
C ASN A 88 -12.82 5.72 11.41
N ASP A 89 -11.75 5.30 12.10
CA ASP A 89 -11.16 6.04 13.22
C ASP A 89 -10.14 7.11 12.82
N ARG A 90 -9.83 7.23 11.51
CA ARG A 90 -8.88 8.23 10.99
C ARG A 90 -9.34 9.66 11.24
N ASP A 91 -8.39 10.57 11.41
CA ASP A 91 -8.68 12.00 11.59
C ASP A 91 -9.27 12.61 10.29
N SER A 92 -8.83 12.13 9.12
CA SER A 92 -9.35 12.57 7.82
C SER A 92 -10.69 11.94 7.41
N LYS A 93 -11.52 11.48 8.35
CA LYS A 93 -12.78 10.78 8.06
C LYS A 93 -13.79 11.56 7.24
N ASP A 94 -13.77 12.89 7.35
CA ASP A 94 -14.62 13.81 6.57
C ASP A 94 -14.18 13.91 5.10
N ILE A 95 -13.09 13.24 4.73
CA ILE A 95 -12.58 13.13 3.37
C ILE A 95 -12.57 11.63 3.00
N PRO A 96 -13.66 11.10 2.43
CA PRO A 96 -13.74 9.72 1.99
C PRO A 96 -12.54 9.31 1.12
N GLY A 97 -11.99 8.13 1.38
CA GLY A 97 -10.89 7.54 0.63
C GLY A 97 -9.50 8.07 0.91
N LYS A 98 -9.35 9.17 1.66
CA LYS A 98 -8.04 9.64 2.09
C LYS A 98 -7.67 9.09 3.46
N MET A 99 -6.40 8.72 3.63
CA MET A 99 -5.79 8.33 4.90
C MET A 99 -4.99 9.48 5.55
N ASP A 100 -4.63 9.33 6.82
CA ASP A 100 -3.84 10.33 7.52
C ASP A 100 -2.38 10.33 7.05
N GLY A 101 -1.87 11.52 6.71
CA GLY A 101 -0.50 11.70 6.22
C GLY A 101 -0.16 10.95 4.91
N THR A 102 -1.15 10.43 4.18
CA THR A 102 -0.96 9.81 2.86
C THR A 102 -2.25 9.81 2.04
N TRP A 103 -2.10 9.71 0.73
CA TRP A 103 -3.23 9.69 -0.19
C TRP A 103 -3.33 8.38 -0.98
N TRP A 104 -2.20 7.83 -1.44
CA TRP A 104 -2.15 6.58 -2.22
C TRP A 104 -2.68 5.35 -1.47
N GLU A 105 -2.48 5.31 -0.14
CA GLU A 105 -2.83 4.15 0.70
C GLU A 105 -4.33 3.86 0.73
N GLY A 106 -5.16 4.89 0.50
CA GLY A 106 -6.61 4.71 0.35
C GLY A 106 -6.96 3.86 -0.86
N GLY A 107 -6.34 4.16 -2.02
CA GLY A 107 -6.50 3.36 -3.24
C GLY A 107 -6.05 1.92 -3.04
N SER A 108 -4.91 1.74 -2.36
CA SER A 108 -4.40 0.41 -2.00
C SER A 108 -5.35 -0.38 -1.10
N MET A 109 -5.86 0.25 -0.04
CA MET A 109 -6.81 -0.38 0.87
C MET A 109 -8.08 -0.80 0.14
N PHE A 110 -8.65 0.09 -0.68
CA PHE A 110 -9.84 -0.21 -1.45
C PHE A 110 -9.62 -1.31 -2.49
N MET A 111 -8.48 -1.34 -3.17
CA MET A 111 -8.11 -2.44 -4.05
C MET A 111 -8.16 -3.79 -3.31
N THR A 112 -7.57 -3.87 -2.12
CA THR A 112 -7.57 -5.09 -1.30
C THR A 112 -8.99 -5.47 -0.83
N LEU A 113 -9.84 -4.49 -0.50
CA LEU A 113 -11.22 -4.73 -0.09
C LEU A 113 -12.13 -5.14 -1.26
N ILE A 114 -11.90 -4.62 -2.46
CA ILE A 114 -12.60 -5.05 -3.69
C ILE A 114 -12.30 -6.52 -3.98
N GLN A 115 -11.04 -6.93 -3.86
CA GLN A 115 -10.65 -8.34 -3.99
C GLN A 115 -11.32 -9.20 -2.91
N TYR A 116 -11.35 -8.72 -1.66
CA TYR A 116 -12.06 -9.39 -0.57
C TYR A 116 -13.55 -9.59 -0.90
N TRP A 117 -14.24 -8.54 -1.37
CA TRP A 117 -15.64 -8.63 -1.78
C TRP A 117 -15.83 -9.69 -2.86
N TYR A 118 -15.01 -9.67 -3.91
CA TYR A 118 -15.10 -10.63 -5.01
C TYR A 118 -14.93 -12.08 -4.51
N LEU A 119 -13.92 -12.31 -3.66
CA LEU A 119 -13.55 -13.64 -3.18
C LEU A 119 -14.55 -14.20 -2.16
N THR A 120 -15.09 -13.34 -1.29
CA THR A 120 -15.97 -13.77 -0.20
C THR A 120 -17.46 -13.65 -0.51
N GLY A 121 -17.84 -12.73 -1.38
CA GLY A 121 -19.22 -12.28 -1.60
C GLY A 121 -19.74 -11.33 -0.52
N ASP A 122 -18.91 -10.94 0.46
CA ASP A 122 -19.31 -10.04 1.54
C ASP A 122 -19.28 -8.58 1.08
N SER A 123 -20.45 -7.96 0.98
CA SER A 123 -20.66 -6.61 0.46
C SER A 123 -20.70 -5.52 1.54
N GLN A 124 -20.42 -5.83 2.80
CA GLN A 124 -20.60 -4.88 3.91
C GLN A 124 -19.77 -3.59 3.80
N PHE A 125 -18.68 -3.60 3.01
CA PHE A 125 -17.80 -2.45 2.82
C PHE A 125 -17.98 -1.73 1.47
N ASN A 126 -18.87 -2.22 0.60
CA ASN A 126 -18.99 -1.71 -0.76
C ASN A 126 -19.32 -0.22 -0.82
N ASP A 127 -20.21 0.25 0.06
CA ASP A 127 -20.60 1.66 0.10
C ASP A 127 -19.43 2.58 0.45
N ALA A 128 -18.61 2.19 1.43
CA ALA A 128 -17.42 2.96 1.84
C ALA A 128 -16.34 2.97 0.74
N ILE A 129 -16.16 1.84 0.05
CA ILE A 129 -15.25 1.72 -1.10
C ILE A 129 -15.70 2.66 -2.23
N GLN A 130 -16.96 2.55 -2.65
CA GLN A 130 -17.51 3.37 -3.73
C GLN A 130 -17.44 4.86 -3.38
N GLU A 131 -17.86 5.24 -2.17
CA GLU A 131 -17.81 6.63 -1.71
C GLU A 131 -16.37 7.16 -1.74
N GLY A 132 -15.42 6.41 -1.18
CA GLY A 132 -14.02 6.83 -1.15
C GLY A 132 -13.37 6.91 -2.52
N MET A 133 -13.59 5.93 -3.40
CA MET A 133 -13.03 5.94 -4.75
C MET A 133 -13.62 7.08 -5.60
N TYR A 134 -14.94 7.26 -5.60
CA TYR A 134 -15.54 8.35 -6.37
C TYR A 134 -15.22 9.73 -5.79
N TRP A 135 -15.02 9.87 -4.49
CA TRP A 135 -14.56 11.12 -3.90
C TRP A 135 -13.16 11.52 -4.38
N GLN A 136 -12.26 10.55 -4.50
CA GLN A 136 -10.85 10.80 -4.86
C GLN A 136 -10.59 10.84 -6.37
N LYS A 137 -11.62 10.64 -7.20
CA LYS A 137 -11.47 10.51 -8.66
C LYS A 137 -10.91 11.76 -9.35
N GLY A 138 -10.97 12.93 -8.72
CA GLY A 138 -10.49 14.18 -9.30
C GLY A 138 -11.27 14.51 -10.58
N GLU A 139 -10.54 14.75 -11.67
CA GLU A 139 -11.12 14.95 -13.00
C GLU A 139 -11.26 13.64 -13.77
N ASP A 140 -11.73 12.59 -13.07
CA ASP A 140 -11.81 11.21 -13.54
C ASP A 140 -10.45 10.58 -13.91
N ASP A 141 -9.37 11.04 -13.26
CA ASP A 141 -7.98 10.61 -13.48
C ASP A 141 -7.24 10.25 -12.18
N PHE A 142 -7.93 10.27 -11.04
CA PHE A 142 -7.35 10.15 -9.70
C PHE A 142 -6.18 11.12 -9.47
N PHE A 143 -6.29 12.36 -9.93
CA PHE A 143 -5.30 13.39 -9.67
C PHE A 143 -5.95 14.66 -9.08
N PRO A 144 -6.59 14.54 -7.89
CA PRO A 144 -7.35 15.64 -7.30
C PRO A 144 -6.46 16.85 -7.00
N SER A 145 -6.93 18.04 -7.39
CA SER A 145 -6.23 19.32 -7.24
C SER A 145 -5.83 19.66 -5.80
N ASN A 146 -6.57 19.17 -4.81
CA ASN A 146 -6.25 19.37 -3.38
C ASN A 146 -4.92 18.73 -2.96
N TYR A 147 -4.47 17.69 -3.66
CA TYR A 147 -3.30 16.89 -3.27
C TYR A 147 -2.20 16.86 -4.34
N SER A 148 -2.54 17.16 -5.60
CA SER A 148 -1.67 17.03 -6.78
C SER A 148 -0.29 17.68 -6.65
N GLN A 149 -0.13 18.72 -5.82
CA GLN A 149 1.14 19.40 -5.55
C GLN A 149 2.21 18.54 -4.87
N TYR A 150 1.84 17.44 -4.19
CA TYR A 150 2.80 16.58 -3.49
C TYR A 150 2.78 15.12 -3.96
N LEU A 151 1.92 14.76 -4.92
CA LEU A 151 1.81 13.40 -5.43
C LEU A 151 2.95 13.04 -6.38
N GLY A 152 3.39 11.78 -6.34
CA GLY A 152 4.18 11.10 -7.34
C GLY A 152 3.32 10.32 -8.34
N ASN A 153 3.98 9.75 -9.35
CA ASN A 153 3.31 8.89 -10.33
C ASN A 153 2.89 7.55 -9.70
N ASP A 154 3.68 7.04 -8.76
CA ASP A 154 3.33 5.88 -7.94
C ASP A 154 2.10 6.13 -7.09
N ASP A 155 1.95 7.32 -6.48
CA ASP A 155 0.74 7.63 -5.70
C ASP A 155 -0.54 7.48 -6.56
N GLN A 156 -0.54 8.07 -7.76
CA GLN A 156 -1.67 8.04 -8.68
C GLN A 156 -1.94 6.61 -9.20
N VAL A 157 -0.89 5.84 -9.49
CA VAL A 157 -1.06 4.53 -10.12
C VAL A 157 -1.77 3.53 -9.21
N PHE A 158 -1.60 3.60 -7.88
CA PHE A 158 -2.33 2.72 -6.96
C PHE A 158 -3.85 2.88 -7.04
N TRP A 159 -4.35 4.10 -7.29
CA TRP A 159 -5.77 4.32 -7.52
C TRP A 159 -6.23 3.79 -8.88
N GLY A 160 -5.43 3.96 -9.92
CA GLY A 160 -5.69 3.36 -11.23
C GLY A 160 -5.74 1.82 -11.16
N LEU A 161 -4.84 1.22 -10.38
CA LEU A 161 -4.80 -0.23 -10.12
C LEU A 161 -6.00 -0.71 -9.30
N ALA A 162 -6.51 0.10 -8.38
CA ALA A 162 -7.76 -0.19 -7.67
C ALA A 162 -8.94 -0.18 -8.64
N ALA A 163 -9.01 0.82 -9.53
CA ALA A 163 -10.10 0.96 -10.50
C ALA A 163 -10.11 -0.16 -11.56
N ILE A 164 -8.96 -0.50 -12.16
CA ILE A 164 -8.93 -1.64 -13.10
C ILE A 164 -9.20 -2.97 -12.38
N THR A 165 -8.81 -3.12 -11.11
CA THR A 165 -9.22 -4.27 -10.28
C THR A 165 -10.73 -4.32 -10.13
N ALA A 166 -11.39 -3.20 -9.81
CA ALA A 166 -12.85 -3.11 -9.71
C ALA A 166 -13.55 -3.54 -11.01
N ALA A 167 -13.04 -3.08 -12.16
CA ALA A 167 -13.55 -3.50 -13.47
C ALA A 167 -13.37 -5.00 -13.72
N GLU A 168 -12.18 -5.54 -13.47
CA GLU A 168 -11.84 -6.95 -13.70
C GLU A 168 -12.62 -7.93 -12.81
N VAL A 169 -13.24 -7.46 -11.72
CA VAL A 169 -14.07 -8.29 -10.85
C VAL A 169 -15.55 -7.93 -10.89
N ASN A 170 -15.97 -7.05 -11.83
CA ASN A 170 -17.33 -6.52 -11.92
C ASN A 170 -17.84 -5.92 -10.60
N PHE A 171 -16.97 -5.20 -9.88
CA PHE A 171 -17.36 -4.47 -8.68
C PHE A 171 -18.48 -3.47 -9.00
N PRO A 172 -19.53 -3.33 -8.17
CA PRO A 172 -20.66 -2.47 -8.49
C PRO A 172 -20.26 -1.02 -8.77
N GLU A 173 -20.88 -0.41 -9.78
CA GLU A 173 -20.74 1.01 -10.12
C GLU A 173 -21.96 1.81 -9.61
N ARG A 174 -21.79 3.12 -9.38
CA ARG A 174 -22.92 4.01 -9.03
C ARG A 174 -23.47 4.68 -10.29
N GLU A 175 -24.78 4.92 -10.31
CA GLU A 175 -25.40 5.70 -11.39
C GLU A 175 -24.82 7.12 -11.44
N ASN A 176 -24.59 7.63 -12.65
CA ASN A 176 -24.01 8.96 -12.94
C ASN A 176 -22.55 9.17 -12.49
N GLU A 177 -21.87 8.11 -12.06
CA GLU A 177 -20.42 8.12 -11.85
C GLU A 177 -19.71 7.50 -13.06
N PRO A 178 -18.42 7.83 -13.29
CA PRO A 178 -17.62 7.18 -14.32
C PRO A 178 -17.46 5.69 -14.00
N SER A 179 -17.31 4.89 -15.05
CA SER A 179 -17.03 3.47 -14.91
C SER A 179 -15.64 3.24 -14.32
N TRP A 180 -15.44 2.10 -13.66
CA TRP A 180 -14.14 1.75 -13.10
C TRP A 180 -13.03 1.68 -14.14
N VAL A 181 -13.29 1.08 -15.30
CA VAL A 181 -12.29 1.02 -16.38
C VAL A 181 -11.99 2.43 -16.91
N SER A 182 -12.97 3.33 -17.03
CA SER A 182 -12.71 4.69 -17.51
C SER A 182 -11.82 5.50 -16.57
N LEU A 183 -11.95 5.29 -15.25
CA LEU A 183 -11.06 5.91 -14.26
C LEU A 183 -9.62 5.35 -14.35
N ALA A 184 -9.47 4.06 -14.63
CA ALA A 184 -8.17 3.45 -14.90
C ALA A 184 -7.53 3.99 -16.18
N GLU A 185 -8.33 4.15 -17.24
CA GLU A 185 -7.91 4.82 -18.49
C GLU A 185 -7.51 6.28 -18.23
N GLY A 186 -8.20 6.98 -17.33
CA GLY A 186 -7.85 8.33 -16.88
C GLY A 186 -6.46 8.42 -16.24
N VAL A 187 -6.13 7.51 -15.33
CA VAL A 187 -4.78 7.44 -14.74
C VAL A 187 -3.72 7.18 -15.82
N PHE A 188 -3.98 6.23 -16.72
CA PHE A 188 -3.08 5.96 -17.84
C PHE A 188 -2.86 7.23 -18.70
N ASN A 189 -3.96 7.87 -19.11
CA ASN A 189 -3.93 9.08 -19.94
C ASN A 189 -3.23 10.26 -19.24
N GLY A 190 -3.34 10.38 -17.92
CA GLY A 190 -2.62 11.38 -17.14
C GLY A 190 -1.11 11.11 -17.01
N GLN A 191 -0.69 9.85 -17.02
CA GLN A 191 0.71 9.46 -16.91
C GLN A 191 1.46 9.44 -18.24
N ILE A 192 0.81 9.10 -19.35
CA ILE A 192 1.46 9.02 -20.66
C ILE A 192 2.21 10.32 -21.05
N PRO A 193 1.63 11.53 -20.90
CA PRO A 193 2.32 12.79 -21.19
C PRO A 193 3.55 13.04 -20.31
N ARG A 194 3.67 12.36 -19.17
CA ARG A 194 4.79 12.50 -18.20
C ARG A 194 5.96 11.55 -18.52
N TRP A 195 5.83 10.70 -19.54
CA TRP A 195 6.92 9.84 -20.00
C TRP A 195 8.11 10.67 -20.49
N ASP A 196 9.17 10.73 -19.69
CA ASP A 196 10.27 11.66 -19.90
C ASP A 196 11.28 11.13 -20.93
N MET A 197 11.17 11.61 -22.17
CA MET A 197 12.12 11.36 -23.26
C MET A 197 13.37 12.24 -23.21
N SER A 198 13.39 13.29 -22.39
CA SER A 198 14.53 14.22 -22.30
C SER A 198 15.70 13.65 -21.50
N SER A 199 15.43 12.67 -20.64
CA SER A 199 16.44 11.97 -19.85
C SER A 199 16.27 10.46 -19.93
N CYS A 200 17.38 9.73 -19.97
CA CYS A 200 17.39 8.26 -19.97
C CYS A 200 16.60 7.60 -21.11
N SER A 201 16.36 8.32 -22.22
CA SER A 201 15.63 7.84 -23.40
C SER A 201 14.21 7.32 -23.10
N GLY A 202 13.58 7.82 -22.04
CA GLY A 202 12.26 7.37 -21.58
C GLY A 202 12.23 7.13 -20.08
N GLY A 203 11.08 6.69 -19.58
CA GLY A 203 10.82 6.35 -18.18
C GLY A 203 10.10 7.46 -17.44
N LEU A 204 9.14 7.08 -16.61
CA LEU A 204 8.53 7.95 -15.62
C LEU A 204 9.53 8.26 -14.50
N ARG A 205 9.51 9.53 -14.08
CA ARG A 205 10.11 9.96 -12.82
C ARG A 205 9.23 9.50 -11.67
N TRP A 206 9.82 9.38 -10.48
CA TRP A 206 9.06 9.10 -9.26
C TRP A 206 8.06 10.23 -8.99
N GLN A 207 8.57 11.44 -8.79
CA GLN A 207 7.77 12.63 -8.52
C GLN A 207 7.36 13.34 -9.81
N ILE A 208 6.25 14.07 -9.77
CA ILE A 208 5.64 14.72 -10.94
C ILE A 208 6.24 16.11 -11.20
N TRP A 209 6.57 16.84 -10.14
CA TRP A 209 7.00 18.23 -10.20
C TRP A 209 8.49 18.42 -9.93
N PRO A 210 9.18 19.30 -10.66
CA PRO A 210 10.62 19.54 -10.48
C PRO A 210 11.07 19.97 -9.09
N TYR A 211 10.18 20.57 -8.29
CA TYR A 211 10.48 21.02 -6.93
C TYR A 211 10.38 19.90 -5.88
N GLN A 212 9.76 18.76 -6.21
CA GLN A 212 9.64 17.64 -5.29
C GLN A 212 10.96 16.89 -5.17
N ASN A 213 11.34 16.57 -3.92
CA ASN A 213 12.48 15.71 -3.68
C ASN A 213 12.20 14.31 -4.26
N GLY A 214 13.10 13.81 -5.10
CA GLY A 214 12.88 12.57 -5.85
C GLY A 214 12.49 12.76 -7.32
N TYR A 215 12.24 13.99 -7.79
CA TYR A 215 12.01 14.24 -9.23
C TYR A 215 13.18 13.79 -10.11
N GLY A 216 14.41 13.88 -9.60
CA GLY A 216 15.62 13.39 -10.27
C GLY A 216 15.74 11.86 -10.35
N LEU A 217 14.81 11.10 -9.76
CA LEU A 217 14.82 9.64 -9.73
C LEU A 217 13.76 9.08 -10.67
N LYS A 218 14.08 7.96 -11.31
CA LYS A 218 13.14 7.06 -11.97
C LYS A 218 13.14 5.76 -11.17
N ASN A 219 11.98 5.34 -10.68
CA ASN A 219 11.88 4.18 -9.80
C ASN A 219 11.07 3.03 -10.43
N ALA A 220 11.27 1.82 -9.92
CA ALA A 220 10.60 0.63 -10.40
C ALA A 220 9.09 0.70 -10.19
N ILE A 221 8.60 1.21 -9.05
CA ILE A 221 7.15 1.26 -8.77
C ILE A 221 6.38 2.16 -9.74
N SER A 222 6.89 3.35 -10.09
CA SER A 222 6.17 4.24 -11.03
C SER A 222 6.09 3.62 -12.44
N ASN A 223 7.18 3.02 -12.89
CA ASN A 223 7.27 2.44 -14.23
C ASN A 223 6.57 1.08 -14.31
N GLY A 224 6.83 0.20 -13.35
CA GLY A 224 6.18 -1.10 -13.21
C GLY A 224 4.66 -0.97 -12.95
N GLY A 225 4.25 0.02 -12.16
CA GLY A 225 2.85 0.35 -11.94
C GLY A 225 2.14 0.72 -13.25
N LEU A 226 2.71 1.66 -14.03
CA LEU A 226 2.16 2.02 -15.34
C LEU A 226 2.19 0.82 -16.31
N PHE A 227 3.24 0.01 -16.27
CA PHE A 227 3.35 -1.20 -17.08
C PHE A 227 2.20 -2.18 -16.82
N GLN A 228 1.95 -2.55 -15.57
CA GLN A 228 0.86 -3.48 -15.27
C GLN A 228 -0.51 -2.84 -15.53
N LEU A 229 -0.69 -1.54 -15.29
CA LEU A 229 -1.94 -0.84 -15.63
C LEU A 229 -2.20 -0.90 -17.14
N SER A 230 -1.17 -0.64 -17.95
CA SER A 230 -1.23 -0.72 -19.41
C SER A 230 -1.55 -2.14 -19.89
N ALA A 231 -0.89 -3.16 -19.34
CA ALA A 231 -1.14 -4.56 -19.68
C ALA A 231 -2.56 -5.01 -19.32
N ARG A 232 -3.06 -4.60 -18.15
CA ARG A 232 -4.41 -4.89 -17.67
C ARG A 232 -5.48 -4.20 -18.52
N LEU A 233 -5.28 -2.91 -18.84
CA LEU A 233 -6.16 -2.18 -19.76
C LEU A 233 -6.16 -2.81 -21.17
N ALA A 234 -5.01 -3.26 -21.67
CA ALA A 234 -4.93 -3.97 -22.95
C ALA A 234 -5.78 -5.25 -22.92
N LEU A 235 -5.65 -6.06 -21.87
CA LEU A 235 -6.44 -7.28 -21.73
C LEU A 235 -7.93 -6.99 -21.53
N TYR A 236 -8.29 -5.97 -20.74
CA TYR A 236 -9.67 -5.62 -20.44
C TYR A 236 -10.40 -5.08 -21.68
N THR A 237 -9.79 -4.11 -22.37
CA THR A 237 -10.43 -3.32 -23.45
C THR A 237 -10.16 -3.85 -24.86
N LYS A 238 -9.15 -4.71 -25.02
CA LYS A 238 -8.62 -5.16 -26.32
C LYS A 238 -8.07 -4.03 -27.21
N ASN A 239 -7.78 -2.87 -26.64
CA ASN A 239 -7.17 -1.76 -27.36
C ASN A 239 -5.64 -1.93 -27.41
N SER A 240 -5.08 -2.02 -28.62
CA SER A 240 -3.65 -2.24 -28.84
C SER A 240 -2.76 -1.11 -28.32
N THR A 241 -3.29 0.12 -28.19
CA THR A 241 -2.53 1.27 -27.68
C THR A 241 -1.96 0.98 -26.29
N TYR A 242 -2.76 0.35 -25.41
CA TYR A 242 -2.29 0.00 -24.07
C TYR A 242 -1.22 -1.09 -24.11
N ALA A 243 -1.35 -2.07 -25.03
CA ALA A 243 -0.33 -3.10 -25.23
C ALA A 243 0.99 -2.50 -25.75
N GLU A 244 0.93 -1.59 -26.72
CA GLU A 244 2.09 -0.87 -27.26
C GLU A 244 2.82 -0.06 -26.19
N TRP A 245 2.09 0.52 -25.23
CA TRP A 245 2.70 1.17 -24.08
C TRP A 245 3.29 0.17 -23.08
N ALA A 246 2.61 -0.94 -22.80
CA ALA A 246 3.15 -1.99 -21.95
C ALA A 246 4.50 -2.52 -22.49
N GLU A 247 4.57 -2.77 -23.81
CA GLU A 247 5.79 -3.10 -24.55
C GLU A 247 6.90 -2.06 -24.34
N LYS A 248 6.58 -0.80 -24.63
CA LYS A 248 7.53 0.32 -24.53
C LYS A 248 8.09 0.47 -23.11
N ILE A 249 7.26 0.32 -22.08
CA ILE A 249 7.68 0.47 -20.69
C ILE A 249 8.55 -0.70 -20.24
N TRP A 250 8.19 -1.92 -20.62
CA TRP A 250 8.99 -3.11 -20.36
C TRP A 250 10.37 -3.01 -21.01
N ASP A 251 10.43 -2.73 -22.31
CA ASP A 251 11.67 -2.62 -23.08
C ASP A 251 12.56 -1.50 -22.54
N TRP A 252 11.98 -0.35 -22.19
CA TRP A 252 12.73 0.72 -21.53
C TRP A 252 13.27 0.27 -20.17
N SER A 253 12.43 -0.35 -19.33
CA SER A 253 12.87 -0.85 -18.01
C SER A 253 14.04 -1.83 -18.16
N ALA A 254 13.97 -2.74 -19.14
CA ALA A 254 15.00 -3.73 -19.47
C ALA A 254 16.31 -3.12 -20.02
N SER A 255 16.25 -1.88 -20.52
CA SER A 255 17.43 -1.11 -20.94
C SER A 255 18.16 -0.41 -19.77
N THR A 256 17.53 -0.36 -18.60
CA THR A 256 18.06 0.27 -17.38
C THR A 256 18.31 -0.78 -16.29
N PRO A 257 18.92 -0.40 -15.15
CA PRO A 257 19.02 -1.29 -14.00
C PRO A 257 17.68 -1.63 -13.33
N LEU A 258 16.56 -0.96 -13.67
CA LEU A 258 15.26 -1.24 -13.06
C LEU A 258 14.75 -2.64 -13.41
N LEU A 259 15.04 -3.17 -14.61
CA LEU A 259 14.81 -4.59 -14.94
C LEU A 259 16.08 -5.20 -15.52
N ARG A 260 16.82 -5.94 -14.70
CA ARG A 260 18.12 -6.48 -15.09
C ARG A 260 17.96 -7.82 -15.81
N LYS A 261 18.95 -8.17 -16.65
CA LYS A 261 19.04 -9.48 -17.31
C LYS A 261 19.06 -10.68 -16.35
N THR A 262 19.43 -10.44 -15.09
CA THR A 262 19.40 -11.44 -14.01
C THR A 262 18.04 -11.53 -13.33
N TRP A 263 17.01 -10.87 -13.86
CA TRP A 263 15.67 -10.73 -13.27
C TRP A 263 15.67 -10.06 -11.89
N VAL A 264 16.72 -9.30 -11.59
CA VAL A 264 16.79 -8.44 -10.40
C VAL A 264 16.16 -7.09 -10.73
N ILE A 265 15.32 -6.59 -9.83
CA ILE A 265 14.69 -5.27 -9.95
C ILE A 265 15.43 -4.30 -9.02
N ALA A 266 16.06 -3.28 -9.60
CA ALA A 266 16.58 -2.16 -8.79
C ALA A 266 15.41 -1.25 -8.39
N ASP A 267 15.45 -0.68 -7.19
CA ASP A 267 14.40 0.21 -6.70
C ASP A 267 14.36 1.53 -7.46
N THR A 268 15.53 2.12 -7.68
CA THR A 268 15.67 3.44 -8.30
C THR A 268 16.88 3.50 -9.21
N THR A 269 16.82 4.42 -10.17
CA THR A 269 17.96 4.92 -10.96
C THR A 269 17.82 6.45 -11.09
N SER A 270 18.91 7.18 -11.34
CA SER A 270 18.89 8.65 -11.33
C SER A 270 19.15 9.25 -12.71
N THR A 271 18.48 10.36 -13.00
CA THR A 271 18.68 11.08 -14.25
C THR A 271 20.05 11.75 -14.31
N ALA A 272 20.65 12.07 -13.15
CA ALA A 272 22.00 12.62 -13.07
C ALA A 272 23.08 11.63 -13.53
N ALA A 273 22.87 10.33 -13.30
CA ALA A 273 23.76 9.26 -13.75
C ALA A 273 23.37 8.68 -15.12
N ASN A 274 22.51 9.36 -15.89
CA ASN A 274 21.93 8.85 -17.15
C ASN A 274 21.26 7.47 -16.97
N CYS A 275 20.63 7.25 -15.83
CA CYS A 275 19.98 6.01 -15.43
C CYS A 275 20.89 4.76 -15.49
N LYS A 276 22.17 4.94 -15.16
CA LYS A 276 23.16 3.84 -15.09
C LYS A 276 23.48 3.40 -13.66
N ASP A 277 23.18 4.25 -12.68
CA ASP A 277 23.24 3.90 -11.26
C ASP A 277 22.01 3.12 -10.83
N HIS A 278 22.06 2.51 -9.65
CA HIS A 278 20.96 1.72 -9.13
C HIS A 278 20.93 1.73 -7.61
N GLY A 279 19.70 1.77 -7.06
CA GLY A 279 19.42 1.45 -5.67
C GLY A 279 19.08 -0.03 -5.53
N ASP A 280 19.81 -0.75 -4.68
CA ASP A 280 19.73 -2.22 -4.60
C ASP A 280 18.79 -2.74 -3.51
N HIS A 281 17.98 -1.88 -2.88
CA HIS A 281 16.94 -2.37 -1.98
C HIS A 281 15.93 -3.23 -2.75
N GLN A 282 15.73 -4.46 -2.26
CA GLN A 282 14.85 -5.43 -2.89
C GLN A 282 13.50 -5.39 -2.19
N TRP A 283 12.46 -4.99 -2.92
CA TRP A 283 11.11 -4.83 -2.40
C TRP A 283 10.15 -5.73 -3.15
N THR A 284 9.33 -6.48 -2.42
CA THR A 284 8.39 -7.44 -3.01
C THR A 284 7.47 -6.79 -4.07
N TYR A 285 6.87 -5.64 -3.76
CA TYR A 285 5.95 -4.95 -4.68
C TYR A 285 6.56 -4.55 -6.05
N ASN A 286 7.85 -4.19 -6.12
CA ASN A 286 8.53 -3.84 -7.36
C ASN A 286 8.62 -5.07 -8.28
N TYR A 287 8.87 -6.26 -7.71
CA TYR A 287 8.80 -7.51 -8.48
C TYR A 287 7.37 -7.80 -8.93
N ALA A 288 6.41 -7.61 -8.02
CA ALA A 288 5.00 -7.88 -8.28
C ALA A 288 4.46 -7.08 -9.47
N THR A 289 4.81 -5.80 -9.61
CA THR A 289 4.36 -4.98 -10.73
C THR A 289 4.79 -5.55 -12.08
N TYR A 290 6.06 -5.98 -12.20
CA TYR A 290 6.58 -6.54 -13.45
C TYR A 290 6.08 -7.96 -13.72
N ILE A 291 5.94 -8.80 -12.68
CA ILE A 291 5.38 -10.15 -12.83
C ILE A 291 3.91 -10.07 -13.28
N SER A 292 3.13 -9.21 -12.62
CA SER A 292 1.71 -8.98 -12.94
C SER A 292 1.56 -8.53 -14.39
N GLY A 293 2.19 -7.42 -14.79
CA GLY A 293 2.07 -6.92 -16.15
C GLY A 293 2.52 -7.92 -17.22
N ALA A 294 3.59 -8.68 -16.97
CA ALA A 294 4.04 -9.72 -17.90
C ALA A 294 3.02 -10.87 -18.02
N GLY A 295 2.36 -11.27 -16.93
CA GLY A 295 1.29 -12.27 -16.96
C GLY A 295 0.07 -11.80 -17.75
N TYR A 296 -0.34 -10.54 -17.60
CA TYR A 296 -1.42 -9.96 -18.39
C TYR A 296 -1.06 -9.84 -19.88
N MET A 297 0.18 -9.45 -20.21
CA MET A 297 0.64 -9.42 -21.61
C MET A 297 0.77 -10.83 -22.22
N TYR A 298 1.21 -11.82 -21.44
CA TYR A 298 1.21 -13.22 -21.87
C TYR A 298 -0.20 -13.67 -22.27
N ASN A 299 -1.21 -13.36 -21.44
CA ASN A 299 -2.58 -13.71 -21.74
C ASN A 299 -3.12 -12.93 -22.95
N TYR A 300 -2.90 -11.62 -23.01
CA TYR A 300 -3.31 -10.75 -24.12
C TYR A 300 -2.77 -11.22 -25.48
N THR A 301 -1.50 -11.66 -25.52
CA THR A 301 -0.84 -12.19 -26.71
C THR A 301 -1.14 -13.68 -26.98
N ASN A 302 -2.06 -14.30 -26.21
CA ASN A 302 -2.37 -15.72 -26.26
C ASN A 302 -1.14 -16.63 -26.13
N GLY A 303 -0.12 -16.19 -25.37
CA GLY A 303 1.13 -16.91 -25.17
C GLY A 303 2.02 -17.02 -26.40
N THR A 304 1.76 -16.27 -27.46
CA THR A 304 2.56 -16.31 -28.69
C THR A 304 3.90 -15.61 -28.56
N GLU A 305 4.04 -14.68 -27.61
CA GLU A 305 5.28 -13.97 -27.32
C GLU A 305 5.97 -14.54 -26.07
N SER A 306 7.08 -15.26 -26.27
CA SER A 306 7.76 -16.00 -25.20
C SER A 306 8.32 -15.11 -24.09
N LYS A 307 8.73 -13.88 -24.41
CA LYS A 307 9.34 -12.92 -23.47
C LYS A 307 8.48 -12.69 -22.23
N TRP A 308 7.15 -12.76 -22.36
CA TRP A 308 6.23 -12.54 -21.26
C TRP A 308 6.25 -13.69 -20.26
N LEU A 309 6.20 -14.93 -20.73
CA LEU A 309 6.32 -16.11 -19.85
C LEU A 309 7.72 -16.24 -19.26
N GLU A 310 8.76 -15.89 -20.04
CA GLU A 310 10.14 -15.79 -19.56
C GLU A 310 10.27 -14.75 -18.43
N GLY A 311 9.63 -13.59 -18.59
CA GLY A 311 9.55 -12.54 -17.58
C GLY A 311 8.87 -13.00 -16.30
N VAL A 312 7.68 -13.60 -16.41
CA VAL A 312 6.95 -14.18 -15.26
C VAL A 312 7.83 -15.19 -14.54
N THR A 313 8.36 -16.18 -15.25
CA THR A 313 9.14 -17.27 -14.65
C THR A 313 10.45 -16.78 -14.02
N GLY A 314 11.18 -15.90 -14.71
CA GLY A 314 12.46 -15.37 -14.25
C GLY A 314 12.34 -14.49 -13.01
N LEU A 315 11.35 -13.59 -12.99
CA LEU A 315 11.08 -12.72 -11.85
C LEU A 315 10.51 -13.49 -10.66
N MET A 316 9.64 -14.49 -10.88
CA MET A 316 9.13 -15.35 -9.81
C MET A 316 10.26 -16.16 -9.16
N LYS A 317 11.14 -16.75 -9.96
CA LYS A 317 12.33 -17.46 -9.45
C LYS A 317 13.24 -16.54 -8.63
N THR A 318 13.46 -15.32 -9.08
CA THR A 318 14.27 -14.35 -8.32
C THR A 318 13.58 -13.92 -7.03
N SER A 319 12.25 -13.89 -7.03
CA SER A 319 11.44 -13.58 -5.84
C SER A 319 11.52 -14.65 -4.75
N ASP A 320 12.13 -15.82 -5.00
CA ASP A 320 12.42 -16.81 -3.96
C ASP A 320 13.29 -16.24 -2.82
N GLN A 321 14.04 -15.17 -3.08
CA GLN A 321 14.78 -14.44 -2.05
C GLN A 321 13.87 -13.88 -0.94
N PHE A 322 12.60 -13.61 -1.22
CA PHE A 322 11.64 -13.10 -0.23
C PHE A 322 11.07 -14.19 0.68
N PHE A 323 11.53 -15.43 0.52
CA PHE A 323 11.10 -16.59 1.29
C PHE A 323 12.29 -17.18 2.05
N PRO A 324 12.81 -16.48 3.08
CA PRO A 324 13.94 -16.97 3.86
C PRO A 324 13.63 -18.33 4.50
N ASP A 325 14.68 -19.11 4.78
CA ASP A 325 14.53 -20.42 5.42
C ASP A 325 13.88 -20.29 6.81
N SER A 326 12.56 -20.56 6.87
CA SER A 326 11.74 -20.54 8.08
C SER A 326 11.34 -21.94 8.58
N GLY A 327 12.13 -22.95 8.19
CA GLY A 327 11.84 -24.37 8.38
C GLY A 327 11.14 -24.99 7.17
N SER A 328 10.26 -25.97 7.38
CA SER A 328 9.56 -26.69 6.29
C SER A 328 8.56 -25.83 5.50
N ASN A 329 8.14 -24.69 6.04
CA ASN A 329 7.11 -23.84 5.48
C ASN A 329 7.75 -22.49 5.21
N GLN A 330 8.12 -22.23 3.95
CA GLN A 330 8.68 -20.97 3.49
C GLN A 330 7.64 -19.85 3.63
N VAL A 331 7.95 -18.84 4.45
CA VAL A 331 7.05 -17.71 4.74
C VAL A 331 7.62 -16.43 4.12
N ILE A 332 6.78 -15.70 3.40
CA ILE A 332 7.18 -14.44 2.76
C ILE A 332 7.57 -13.37 3.78
N SER A 333 8.64 -12.64 3.49
CA SER A 333 9.15 -11.52 4.27
C SER A 333 9.75 -10.45 3.35
N ASP A 334 9.47 -9.18 3.62
CA ASP A 334 10.26 -8.09 3.04
C ASP A 334 11.64 -8.04 3.70
N ILE A 335 12.55 -8.85 3.15
CA ILE A 335 13.90 -9.15 3.68
C ILE A 335 14.76 -7.91 3.96
N THR A 336 14.47 -6.80 3.30
CA THR A 336 15.20 -5.54 3.47
C THR A 336 14.91 -4.88 4.83
N CYS A 337 13.68 -5.01 5.36
CA CYS A 337 13.24 -4.22 6.52
C CYS A 337 12.69 -5.07 7.68
N GLU A 338 12.08 -6.23 7.40
CA GLU A 338 11.43 -7.05 8.42
C GLU A 338 12.41 -7.68 9.41
N PRO A 339 13.54 -8.30 8.98
CA PRO A 339 14.47 -8.96 9.90
C PRO A 339 15.07 -8.01 10.96
N ILE A 340 15.19 -6.73 10.61
CA ILE A 340 15.72 -5.69 11.49
C ILE A 340 14.63 -4.84 12.16
N ASN A 341 13.36 -5.16 11.93
CA ASN A 341 12.20 -4.44 12.46
C ASN A 341 12.23 -2.92 12.17
N LYS A 342 12.52 -2.56 10.90
CA LYS A 342 12.64 -1.17 10.43
C LYS A 342 11.72 -0.84 9.26
N CYS A 343 10.72 -1.67 8.98
CA CYS A 343 9.75 -1.35 7.94
C CYS A 343 8.99 -0.06 8.29
N ASP A 344 8.99 0.90 7.37
CA ASP A 344 8.17 2.09 7.47
C ASP A 344 6.70 1.77 7.16
N ARG A 345 5.83 2.79 7.04
CA ARG A 345 4.42 2.60 6.70
C ARG A 345 4.26 1.89 5.36
N ASN A 346 4.90 2.41 4.32
CA ASN A 346 4.77 1.93 2.95
C ASN A 346 5.24 0.47 2.83
N GLN A 347 6.40 0.17 3.41
CA GLN A 347 7.01 -1.15 3.31
C GLN A 347 6.15 -2.25 3.95
N LYS A 348 5.30 -1.90 4.93
CA LYS A 348 4.38 -2.87 5.54
C LYS A 348 3.26 -3.32 4.62
N THR A 349 2.99 -2.62 3.51
CA THR A 349 1.94 -3.02 2.56
C THR A 349 2.48 -3.83 1.38
N PHE A 350 3.80 -3.90 1.17
CA PHE A 350 4.37 -4.45 -0.06
C PHE A 350 4.03 -5.94 -0.28
N LYS A 351 4.02 -6.74 0.79
CA LYS A 351 3.57 -8.13 0.73
C LYS A 351 2.11 -8.26 0.30
N ALA A 352 1.23 -7.35 0.71
CA ALA A 352 -0.18 -7.33 0.29
C ALA A 352 -0.29 -7.35 -1.24
N TYR A 353 0.48 -6.48 -1.89
CA TYR A 353 0.49 -6.32 -3.34
C TYR A 353 1.14 -7.52 -4.02
N PHE A 354 2.28 -7.97 -3.50
CA PHE A 354 2.98 -9.12 -4.05
C PHE A 354 2.12 -10.38 -4.06
N THR A 355 1.47 -10.69 -2.94
CA THR A 355 0.64 -11.90 -2.87
C THR A 355 -0.63 -11.73 -3.69
N SER A 356 -1.36 -10.61 -3.56
CA SER A 356 -2.65 -10.45 -4.23
C SER A 356 -2.52 -10.36 -5.75
N TRP A 357 -1.57 -9.57 -6.28
CA TRP A 357 -1.40 -9.43 -7.72
C TRP A 357 -0.96 -10.74 -8.38
N LEU A 358 -0.03 -11.48 -7.77
CA LEU A 358 0.37 -12.81 -8.29
C LEU A 358 -0.75 -13.84 -8.15
N GLY A 359 -1.53 -13.77 -7.07
CA GLY A 359 -2.70 -14.62 -6.85
C GLY A 359 -3.72 -14.47 -7.99
N PHE A 360 -4.15 -13.25 -8.30
CA PHE A 360 -5.08 -13.00 -9.42
C PHE A 360 -4.44 -13.31 -10.79
N MET A 361 -3.19 -12.93 -11.01
CA MET A 361 -2.45 -13.26 -12.25
C MET A 361 -2.36 -14.78 -12.47
N SER A 362 -2.36 -15.59 -11.42
CA SER A 362 -2.32 -17.06 -11.54
C SER A 362 -3.47 -17.66 -12.34
N GLN A 363 -4.59 -16.94 -12.49
CA GLN A 363 -5.74 -17.38 -13.28
C GLN A 363 -5.51 -17.26 -14.80
N ILE A 364 -4.54 -16.46 -15.23
CA ILE A 364 -4.35 -16.09 -16.65
C ILE A 364 -3.04 -16.59 -17.25
N VAL A 365 -2.23 -17.31 -16.47
CA VAL A 365 -1.01 -18.00 -16.91
C VAL A 365 -1.13 -19.51 -16.66
N PRO A 366 -0.29 -20.37 -17.29
CA PRO A 366 -0.35 -21.81 -17.06
C PRO A 366 -0.12 -22.14 -15.58
N ALA A 367 -1.00 -22.94 -14.97
CA ALA A 367 -1.00 -23.23 -13.53
C ALA A 367 0.33 -23.80 -13.01
N ASN A 368 1.06 -24.56 -13.83
CA ASN A 368 2.38 -25.08 -13.47
C ASN A 368 3.44 -23.99 -13.28
N THR A 369 3.25 -22.81 -13.88
CA THR A 369 4.14 -21.65 -13.72
C THR A 369 4.05 -21.04 -12.33
N THR A 370 2.85 -21.06 -11.74
CA THR A 370 2.57 -20.38 -10.45
C THR A 370 2.42 -21.32 -9.27
N ALA A 371 2.33 -22.64 -9.51
CA ALA A 371 2.05 -23.65 -8.49
C ALA A 371 2.97 -23.57 -7.25
N GLU A 372 4.28 -23.43 -7.45
CA GLU A 372 5.23 -23.34 -6.34
C GLU A 372 5.02 -22.08 -5.50
N MET A 373 4.85 -20.93 -6.15
CA MET A 373 4.61 -19.66 -5.46
C MET A 373 3.29 -19.67 -4.69
N MET A 374 2.23 -20.21 -5.28
CA MET A 374 0.93 -20.35 -4.60
C MET A 374 1.02 -21.27 -3.38
N ALA A 375 1.85 -22.32 -3.41
CA ALA A 375 2.12 -23.16 -2.23
C ALA A 375 2.86 -22.39 -1.11
N LYS A 376 3.80 -21.51 -1.48
CA LYS A 376 4.45 -20.58 -0.52
C LYS A 376 3.46 -19.56 0.05
N PHE A 377 2.49 -19.09 -0.74
CA PHE A 377 1.41 -18.23 -0.25
C PHE A 377 0.48 -18.95 0.73
N LYS A 378 0.14 -20.23 0.51
CA LYS A 378 -0.60 -21.05 1.49
C LYS A 378 0.13 -21.11 2.83
N SER A 379 1.43 -21.41 2.81
CA SER A 379 2.27 -21.42 4.02
C SER A 379 2.31 -20.05 4.70
N SER A 380 2.36 -18.99 3.91
CA SER A 380 2.39 -17.61 4.39
C SER A 380 1.06 -17.17 4.99
N ALA A 381 -0.08 -17.58 4.43
CA ALA A 381 -1.41 -17.29 4.97
C ALA A 381 -1.62 -17.91 6.36
N VAL A 382 -1.15 -19.14 6.56
CA VAL A 382 -1.15 -19.79 7.89
C VAL A 382 -0.33 -18.98 8.89
N ALA A 383 0.89 -18.60 8.52
CA ALA A 383 1.77 -17.82 9.39
C ALA A 383 1.24 -16.39 9.65
N ALA A 384 0.56 -15.79 8.68
CA ALA A 384 -0.08 -14.50 8.81
C ALA A 384 -1.24 -14.54 9.81
N GLY A 385 -2.11 -15.56 9.75
CA GLY A 385 -3.19 -15.77 10.71
C GLY A 385 -2.69 -15.91 12.15
N GLN A 386 -1.56 -16.61 12.34
CA GLN A 386 -0.92 -16.75 13.66
C GLN A 386 -0.42 -15.41 14.25
N GLN A 387 -0.11 -14.43 13.39
CA GLN A 387 0.26 -13.08 13.82
C GLN A 387 -0.94 -12.21 14.18
N CYS A 388 -2.18 -12.68 13.98
CA CYS A 388 -3.41 -11.98 14.31
C CYS A 388 -3.90 -12.33 15.72
N SER A 389 -3.09 -11.99 16.72
CA SER A 389 -3.35 -12.18 18.15
C SER A 389 -3.07 -10.92 18.99
N GLY A 390 -2.81 -9.79 18.31
CA GLY A 390 -2.42 -8.53 18.93
C GLY A 390 -3.58 -7.62 19.31
N GLY A 391 -3.25 -6.57 20.07
CA GLY A 391 -4.19 -5.54 20.53
C GLY A 391 -5.07 -5.96 21.71
N SER A 392 -5.88 -5.03 22.22
CA SER A 392 -6.71 -5.27 23.42
C SER A 392 -7.88 -6.21 23.17
N ASP A 393 -8.32 -6.34 21.91
CA ASP A 393 -9.39 -7.26 21.48
C ASP A 393 -8.83 -8.56 20.87
N GLY A 394 -7.50 -8.65 20.71
CA GLY A 394 -6.79 -9.81 20.22
C GLY A 394 -7.01 -10.15 18.74
N LYS A 395 -7.51 -9.21 17.94
CA LYS A 395 -7.82 -9.43 16.52
C LYS A 395 -6.79 -8.83 15.56
N HIS A 396 -5.84 -8.06 16.08
CA HIS A 396 -4.93 -7.32 15.22
C HIS A 396 -3.72 -8.14 14.78
N CYS A 397 -3.42 -8.04 13.49
CA CYS A 397 -2.27 -8.70 12.87
C CYS A 397 -0.96 -7.92 12.99
N GLY A 398 0.14 -8.66 13.17
CA GLY A 398 1.51 -8.18 12.97
C GLY A 398 2.02 -8.32 11.52
N ILE A 399 3.23 -7.84 11.22
CA ILE A 399 3.82 -7.89 9.87
C ILE A 399 4.87 -9.00 9.70
N ARG A 400 5.59 -9.39 10.76
CA ARG A 400 6.69 -10.37 10.72
C ARG A 400 6.16 -11.81 10.88
N TRP A 401 5.52 -12.31 9.83
CA TRP A 401 4.90 -13.65 9.79
C TRP A 401 5.90 -14.79 10.02
N THR A 402 7.19 -14.57 9.77
CA THR A 402 8.26 -15.54 10.08
C THR A 402 8.38 -15.84 11.59
N LYS A 403 7.83 -14.98 12.47
CA LYS A 403 7.72 -15.21 13.92
C LYS A 403 6.55 -16.13 14.32
N LYS A 404 5.72 -16.57 13.37
CA LYS A 404 4.64 -17.57 13.57
C LYS A 404 3.64 -17.14 14.64
N ALA A 405 3.54 -17.86 15.76
CA ALA A 405 2.60 -17.54 16.84
C ALA A 405 3.11 -16.43 17.78
N GLU A 406 4.39 -16.06 17.72
CA GLU A 406 4.92 -14.96 18.54
C GLU A 406 4.58 -13.62 17.88
N TRP A 407 3.50 -12.97 18.35
CA TRP A 407 3.11 -11.66 17.84
C TRP A 407 4.28 -10.67 17.85
N ASP A 408 4.44 -9.95 16.76
CA ASP A 408 5.61 -9.12 16.55
C ASP A 408 5.57 -7.75 17.22
N GLY A 409 4.45 -7.44 17.90
CA GLY A 409 4.22 -6.20 18.64
C GLY A 409 3.82 -5.01 17.78
N THR A 410 3.58 -5.22 16.48
CA THR A 410 3.18 -4.16 15.56
C THR A 410 1.68 -4.14 15.33
N LEU A 411 1.15 -2.94 15.10
CA LEU A 411 -0.26 -2.66 14.94
C LEU A 411 -0.42 -1.59 13.86
N GLY A 412 -1.47 -1.70 13.05
CA GLY A 412 -1.79 -0.73 12.01
C GLY A 412 -2.66 -1.32 10.91
N LEU A 413 -3.16 -0.42 10.07
CA LEU A 413 -3.97 -0.73 8.90
C LEU A 413 -3.15 -1.52 7.87
N GLU A 414 -1.87 -1.19 7.73
CA GLU A 414 -0.96 -1.77 6.73
C GLU A 414 -0.69 -3.24 7.01
N GLN A 415 -0.64 -3.64 8.28
CA GLN A 415 -0.54 -5.03 8.69
C GLN A 415 -1.82 -5.81 8.33
N GLN A 416 -3.00 -5.22 8.58
CA GLN A 416 -4.26 -5.86 8.20
C GLN A 416 -4.34 -6.02 6.68
N MET A 417 -3.95 -4.98 5.93
CA MET A 417 -3.90 -5.01 4.47
C MET A 417 -2.98 -6.12 3.95
N SER A 418 -1.78 -6.26 4.52
CA SER A 418 -0.85 -7.33 4.16
C SER A 418 -1.38 -8.72 4.44
N VAL A 419 -2.02 -8.94 5.60
CA VAL A 419 -2.63 -10.25 5.88
C VAL A 419 -3.80 -10.51 4.95
N LEU A 420 -4.67 -9.52 4.72
CA LEU A 420 -5.80 -9.67 3.80
C LEU A 420 -5.34 -9.96 2.36
N GLY A 421 -4.24 -9.34 1.91
CA GLY A 421 -3.65 -9.59 0.60
C GLY A 421 -3.21 -11.03 0.38
N VAL A 422 -2.64 -11.71 1.39
CA VAL A 422 -2.24 -13.13 1.26
C VAL A 422 -3.42 -14.07 1.38
N LEU A 423 -4.40 -13.75 2.24
CA LEU A 423 -5.66 -14.50 2.32
C LEU A 423 -6.42 -14.41 0.98
N ASN A 424 -6.50 -13.22 0.39
CA ASN A 424 -7.09 -13.02 -0.93
C ASN A 424 -6.41 -13.91 -1.97
N ALA A 425 -5.07 -13.90 -2.03
CA ALA A 425 -4.31 -14.71 -2.99
C ALA A 425 -4.64 -16.21 -2.87
N VAL A 426 -4.70 -16.75 -1.65
CA VAL A 426 -4.96 -18.18 -1.41
C VAL A 426 -6.43 -18.55 -1.65
N MET A 427 -7.35 -17.58 -1.63
CA MET A 427 -8.76 -17.80 -1.99
C MET A 427 -9.01 -17.83 -3.51
N VAL A 428 -8.14 -17.22 -4.33
CA VAL A 428 -8.33 -17.16 -5.80
C VAL A 428 -8.63 -18.52 -6.45
N PRO A 429 -7.93 -19.63 -6.10
CA PRO A 429 -8.20 -20.95 -6.70
C PRO A 429 -9.61 -21.51 -6.46
N PHE A 430 -10.37 -20.98 -5.49
CA PHE A 430 -11.76 -21.38 -5.25
C PHE A 430 -12.76 -20.65 -6.17
N LYS A 431 -12.30 -19.68 -6.96
CA LYS A 431 -13.11 -19.01 -7.99
C LYS A 431 -12.86 -19.63 -9.36
N ALA A 432 -13.95 -19.85 -10.09
CA ALA A 432 -13.92 -20.47 -11.41
C ALA A 432 -13.60 -19.50 -12.55
N GLU A 433 -13.71 -18.20 -12.33
CA GLU A 433 -13.66 -17.18 -13.39
C GLU A 433 -12.40 -16.31 -13.23
N GLY A 434 -11.67 -16.13 -14.33
CA GLY A 434 -10.55 -15.21 -14.42
C GLY A 434 -11.01 -13.75 -14.45
N PRO A 435 -10.08 -12.77 -14.60
CA PRO A 435 -10.47 -11.37 -14.68
C PRO A 435 -11.43 -11.15 -15.86
N TYR A 436 -12.52 -10.46 -15.56
CA TYR A 436 -13.47 -10.03 -16.58
C TYR A 436 -12.83 -9.00 -17.51
N ASN A 437 -13.30 -8.98 -18.75
CA ASN A 437 -12.94 -8.10 -19.84
C ASN A 437 -14.12 -8.02 -20.82
N THR A 438 -13.99 -7.23 -21.88
CA THR A 438 -15.07 -7.03 -22.86
C THR A 438 -15.58 -8.31 -23.53
N ASP A 439 -14.78 -9.38 -23.55
CA ASP A 439 -15.09 -10.61 -24.29
C ASP A 439 -15.69 -11.72 -23.40
N ASN A 440 -15.62 -11.58 -22.07
CA ASN A 440 -16.05 -12.63 -21.12
C ASN A 440 -17.01 -12.12 -20.03
N GLY A 441 -17.67 -10.98 -20.24
CA GLY A 441 -18.74 -10.49 -19.35
C GLY A 441 -18.34 -9.34 -18.43
N GLY A 442 -17.25 -8.62 -18.71
CA GLY A 442 -16.93 -7.35 -18.07
C GLY A 442 -18.00 -6.29 -18.34
N THR A 443 -18.52 -5.66 -17.30
CA THR A 443 -19.63 -4.69 -17.40
C THR A 443 -19.17 -3.23 -17.39
N SER A 444 -17.98 -2.95 -16.84
CA SER A 444 -17.42 -1.61 -16.77
C SER A 444 -17.11 -1.09 -18.18
N GLN A 445 -17.67 0.09 -18.53
CA GLN A 445 -17.65 0.62 -19.89
C GLN A 445 -16.42 1.50 -20.17
N SER A 446 -15.61 1.16 -21.17
CA SER A 446 -14.44 1.97 -21.55
C SER A 446 -14.82 3.39 -22.01
N ASN A 447 -14.00 4.36 -21.60
CA ASN A 447 -13.90 5.68 -22.19
C ASN A 447 -12.41 5.94 -22.47
N PRO A 448 -11.94 5.75 -23.71
CA PRO A 448 -10.53 5.95 -24.07
C PRO A 448 -10.01 7.38 -23.82
N HIS A 449 -10.92 8.35 -23.66
CA HIS A 449 -10.61 9.74 -23.32
C HIS A 449 -10.87 10.05 -21.83
N GLY A 450 -11.03 9.03 -20.98
CA GLY A 450 -11.15 9.20 -19.52
C GLY A 450 -10.01 10.05 -18.98
N GLY A 451 -10.29 10.90 -18.00
CA GLY A 451 -9.30 11.83 -17.43
C GLY A 451 -8.82 12.96 -18.36
N THR A 452 -9.14 12.93 -19.65
CA THR A 452 -8.73 13.95 -20.62
C THR A 452 -9.83 15.00 -20.80
N ASN A 453 -10.16 15.71 -19.73
CA ASN A 453 -11.02 16.87 -19.89
C ASN A 453 -10.28 17.89 -20.77
N THR A 454 -10.86 18.18 -21.94
CA THR A 454 -10.37 19.19 -22.91
C THR A 454 -10.36 20.63 -22.37
N LYS A 455 -10.48 20.80 -21.05
CA LYS A 455 -10.28 22.06 -20.33
C LYS A 455 -8.83 22.26 -19.89
N ASP A 456 -8.00 21.22 -19.93
CA ASP A 456 -6.57 21.30 -19.62
C ASP A 456 -5.73 21.79 -20.81
N SER A 457 -6.00 23.03 -21.22
CA SER A 457 -4.90 23.93 -21.51
C SER A 457 -4.49 24.62 -20.21
N LEU A 458 -3.97 23.86 -19.24
CA LEU A 458 -3.20 24.43 -18.11
C LEU A 458 -1.82 24.88 -18.60
N GLY A 459 -1.81 25.77 -19.58
CA GLY A 459 -0.85 26.85 -19.58
C GLY A 459 -1.42 27.97 -18.70
N PRO A 460 -0.59 28.87 -18.14
CA PRO A 460 -1.13 30.13 -17.67
C PRO A 460 -1.97 30.74 -18.82
N GLU A 461 -3.16 31.25 -18.48
CA GLU A 461 -3.97 32.00 -19.44
C GLU A 461 -3.08 33.02 -20.17
N PRO A 462 -3.31 33.30 -21.47
CA PRO A 462 -2.49 34.25 -22.20
C PRO A 462 -2.40 35.56 -21.41
N ILE A 463 -1.19 35.92 -20.96
CA ILE A 463 -0.96 37.09 -20.11
C ILE A 463 -1.55 38.32 -20.80
N GLU A 464 -2.63 38.86 -20.23
CA GLU A 464 -3.35 39.98 -20.80
C GLU A 464 -2.60 41.29 -20.53
N THR A 465 -3.04 42.36 -21.18
CA THR A 465 -2.50 43.70 -20.92
C THR A 465 -2.73 44.10 -19.46
N GLY A 466 -3.85 43.68 -18.86
CA GLY A 466 -4.17 43.90 -17.44
C GLY A 466 -3.13 43.29 -16.51
N ASP A 467 -2.73 42.03 -16.73
CA ASP A 467 -1.75 41.34 -15.90
C ASP A 467 -0.36 41.98 -15.99
N LYS A 468 0.05 42.40 -17.19
CA LYS A 468 1.33 43.09 -17.39
C LYS A 468 1.37 44.43 -16.67
N VAL A 469 0.26 45.18 -16.72
CA VAL A 469 0.13 46.45 -16.00
C VAL A 469 0.11 46.22 -14.49
N GLY A 470 -0.66 45.24 -14.01
CA GLY A 470 -0.73 44.88 -12.59
C GLY A 470 0.62 44.44 -12.03
N ALA A 471 1.32 43.54 -12.73
CA ALA A 471 2.66 43.09 -12.37
C ALA A 471 3.68 44.23 -12.40
N GLY A 472 3.60 45.12 -13.39
CA GLY A 472 4.44 46.31 -13.48
C GLY A 472 4.23 47.28 -12.31
N ILE A 473 2.97 47.56 -11.94
CA ILE A 473 2.63 48.40 -10.79
C ILE A 473 3.12 47.76 -9.50
N LEU A 474 2.85 46.47 -9.29
CA LEU A 474 3.26 45.76 -8.09
C LEU A 474 4.78 45.76 -7.93
N THR A 475 5.51 45.53 -9.02
CA THR A 475 6.98 45.58 -9.05
C THR A 475 7.49 46.97 -8.73
N ALA A 476 6.91 48.02 -9.31
CA ALA A 476 7.28 49.40 -9.03
C ALA A 476 7.04 49.77 -7.56
N VAL A 477 5.87 49.41 -7.02
CA VAL A 477 5.53 49.62 -5.59
C VAL A 477 6.54 48.88 -4.70
N PHE A 478 6.83 47.62 -4.99
CA PHE A 478 7.77 46.83 -4.21
C PHE A 478 9.16 47.47 -4.22
N VAL A 479 9.67 47.86 -5.39
CA VAL A 479 10.98 48.54 -5.52
C VAL A 479 10.99 49.88 -4.79
N ILE A 480 9.92 50.68 -4.89
CA ILE A 480 9.81 51.97 -4.18
C ILE A 480 9.83 51.77 -2.67
N VAL A 481 9.06 50.80 -2.16
CA VAL A 481 9.02 50.46 -0.73
C VAL A 481 10.39 49.97 -0.27
N TRP A 482 11.05 49.12 -1.05
CA TRP A 482 12.37 48.56 -0.72
C TRP A 482 13.45 49.65 -0.70
N VAL A 483 13.50 50.49 -1.73
CA VAL A 483 14.43 51.63 -1.81
C VAL A 483 14.12 52.64 -0.70
N GLY A 484 12.84 52.86 -0.38
CA GLY A 484 12.42 53.71 0.73
C GLY A 484 12.89 53.19 2.08
N ALA A 485 12.71 51.89 2.35
CA ALA A 485 13.17 51.23 3.57
C ALA A 485 14.70 51.27 3.70
N VAL A 486 15.44 50.98 2.63
CA VAL A 486 16.91 51.07 2.59
C VAL A 486 17.37 52.51 2.79
N SER A 487 16.73 53.48 2.13
CA SER A 487 17.08 54.90 2.27
C SER A 487 16.78 55.44 3.68
N TRP A 488 15.70 54.96 4.32
CA TRP A 488 15.37 55.28 5.70
C TRP A 488 16.41 54.71 6.67
N MET A 489 16.79 53.43 6.50
CA MET A 489 17.88 52.82 7.27
C MET A 489 19.22 53.53 7.12
N VAL A 490 19.57 53.97 5.91
CA VAL A 490 20.85 54.66 5.64
C VAL A 490 20.86 56.10 6.17
N LYS A 491 19.71 56.79 6.19
CA LYS A 491 19.61 58.17 6.70
C LYS A 491 19.53 58.27 8.22
N GLY A 492 19.39 57.15 8.93
CA GLY A 492 19.56 57.07 10.38
C GLY A 492 18.73 58.08 11.17
N GLN A 493 17.41 57.93 11.18
CA GLN A 493 16.55 58.45 12.23
C GLN A 493 15.97 57.32 13.07
#